data_AF-A0AAJ5VAY9-F1
#
_entry.id   AF-A0AAJ5VAY9-F1
#
_cell.length_a   1.000
_cell.length_b   1.000
_cell.length_c   1.000
_cell.angle_alpha   90.00
_cell.angle_beta   90.00
_cell.angle_gamma   90.00
#
_symmetry.space_group_name_H-M   'P 1'
#
loop_
_entity.id
_entity.type
_entity.pdbx_description
1 polymer ?
#
loop_
_entity_poly.entity_id
_entity_poly.type
_entity_poly.pdbx_seq_one_letter_code
_entity_poly.pdbx_strand_id
1 'polypeptide(L)'
;MLYIDSADRDLLAPLLATGLFAGVTTNPAILDRAGLTADDLPALATWLRERGVTRFYAQATGTTIEELRDTARQIADLGGDVVIKLVATAPALTVARELTDAGREVLITAVYHPSQALLAAAAGAQEVAPYVGRASENGRDGLALVAAIARSVPSVRILAASLRSADQVAAVAGVGAHDVTLAPSIAGDLFEDELRLAATADFEELVAAAARAAEVPS
;
A
#
# COMPACT_ATOMS: atom_id res chain seq x y z
N MET A 1 4.58 -7.11 -3.06
CA MET A 1 5.19 -6.52 -1.84
C MET A 1 4.10 -6.05 -0.89
N LEU A 2 4.43 -5.90 0.40
CA LEU A 2 3.52 -5.40 1.43
C LEU A 2 3.81 -3.93 1.72
N TYR A 3 2.77 -3.11 1.80
CA TYR A 3 2.82 -1.70 2.18
C TYR A 3 1.85 -1.42 3.33
N ILE A 4 2.12 -0.35 4.08
CA ILE A 4 1.26 0.09 5.19
C ILE A 4 0.51 1.35 4.78
N ASP A 5 -0.81 1.36 4.96
CA ASP A 5 -1.72 2.44 4.62
C ASP A 5 -1.97 3.34 5.85
N SER A 6 -0.96 4.11 6.22
CA SER A 6 -0.97 4.97 7.41
C SER A 6 -0.05 6.18 7.27
N ALA A 7 -0.33 7.24 8.02
CA ALA A 7 0.60 8.34 8.28
C ALA A 7 0.89 8.52 9.78
N ASP A 8 0.29 7.68 10.62
CA ASP A 8 0.50 7.66 12.06
C ASP A 8 1.83 6.96 12.38
N ARG A 9 2.76 7.72 12.95
CA ARG A 9 4.12 7.27 13.25
C ARG A 9 4.15 6.18 14.32
N ASP A 10 3.25 6.21 15.29
CA ASP A 10 3.20 5.24 16.39
C ASP A 10 2.69 3.89 15.88
N LEU A 11 1.73 3.91 14.94
CA LEU A 11 1.27 2.70 14.26
C LEU A 11 2.28 2.18 13.23
N LEU A 12 3.01 3.07 12.55
CA LEU A 12 4.00 2.70 11.54
C LEU A 12 5.28 2.10 12.15
N ALA A 13 5.79 2.68 13.24
CA ALA A 13 7.07 2.30 13.82
C ALA A 13 7.25 0.79 14.09
N PRO A 14 6.33 0.10 14.80
CA PRO A 14 6.49 -1.33 15.08
C PRO A 14 6.40 -2.18 13.82
N LEU A 15 5.52 -1.82 12.88
CA LEU A 15 5.37 -2.55 11.62
C LEU A 15 6.62 -2.40 10.73
N LEU A 16 7.16 -1.19 10.61
CA LEU A 16 8.40 -0.94 9.86
C LEU A 16 9.60 -1.66 10.49
N ALA A 17 9.68 -1.73 11.82
CA ALA A 17 10.75 -2.42 12.53
C ALA A 17 10.83 -3.93 12.23
N THR A 18 9.73 -4.55 11.73
CA THR A 18 9.75 -5.95 11.29
C THR A 18 10.63 -6.19 10.05
N GLY A 19 10.89 -5.15 9.25
CA GLY A 19 11.60 -5.27 7.97
C GLY A 19 10.79 -5.93 6.84
N LEU A 20 9.50 -6.23 7.05
CA LEU A 20 8.65 -6.95 6.08
C LEU A 20 7.88 -6.04 5.12
N PHE A 21 7.75 -4.75 5.45
CA PHE A 21 6.99 -3.78 4.67
C PHE A 21 7.92 -2.92 3.81
N ALA A 22 7.67 -2.92 2.50
CA ALA A 22 8.49 -2.22 1.50
C ALA A 22 8.28 -0.70 1.52
N GLY A 23 7.21 -0.22 2.15
CA GLY A 23 6.97 1.20 2.32
C GLY A 23 5.58 1.55 2.79
N VAL A 24 5.20 2.81 2.54
CA VAL A 24 4.00 3.41 3.11
C VAL A 24 3.17 4.09 2.03
N THR A 25 1.86 3.89 2.08
CA THR A 25 0.91 4.62 1.25
C THR A 25 0.09 5.59 2.07
N THR A 26 -0.12 6.79 1.52
CA THR A 26 -1.01 7.79 2.09
C THR A 26 -2.02 8.28 1.07
N ASN A 27 -3.01 9.00 1.56
CA ASN A 27 -3.99 9.77 0.82
C ASN A 27 -4.52 10.85 1.78
N PRO A 28 -5.31 11.84 1.31
CA PRO A 28 -5.79 12.92 2.16
C PRO A 28 -6.55 12.43 3.41
N ALA A 29 -7.37 11.39 3.30
CA ALA A 29 -8.11 10.83 4.43
C ALA A 29 -7.23 10.05 5.42
N ILE A 30 -6.05 9.57 5.00
CA ILE A 30 -5.08 8.93 5.89
C ILE A 30 -4.29 9.98 6.66
N LEU A 31 -3.87 11.05 5.99
CA LEU A 31 -3.21 12.18 6.62
C LEU A 31 -4.14 12.79 7.69
N ASP A 32 -5.39 13.07 7.32
CA ASP A 32 -6.39 13.64 8.22
C ASP A 32 -6.62 12.78 9.46
N ARG A 33 -6.76 11.45 9.31
CA ARG A 33 -6.89 10.52 10.46
C ARG A 33 -5.67 10.52 11.38
N ALA A 34 -4.49 10.84 10.87
CA ALA A 34 -3.27 10.98 11.66
C ALA A 34 -3.07 12.40 12.23
N GLY A 35 -4.02 13.32 12.01
CA GLY A 35 -3.92 14.72 12.39
C GLY A 35 -2.91 15.51 11.55
N LEU A 36 -2.64 15.06 10.32
CA LEU A 36 -1.65 15.64 9.41
C LEU A 36 -2.32 16.22 8.16
N THR A 37 -1.59 17.11 7.51
CA THR A 37 -1.97 17.77 6.25
C THR A 37 -0.91 17.52 5.17
N ALA A 38 -1.12 18.08 3.97
CA ALA A 38 -0.12 18.02 2.92
C ALA A 38 1.21 18.71 3.31
N ASP A 39 1.15 19.73 4.17
CA ASP A 39 2.33 20.48 4.63
C ASP A 39 3.24 19.62 5.53
N ASP A 40 2.72 18.54 6.09
CA ASP A 40 3.47 17.61 6.95
C ASP A 40 4.21 16.52 6.15
N LEU A 41 3.95 16.40 4.83
CA LEU A 41 4.56 15.39 3.97
C LEU A 41 6.11 15.43 3.97
N PRO A 42 6.80 16.59 3.95
CA PRO A 42 8.26 16.63 4.04
C PRO A 42 8.82 16.03 5.33
N ALA A 43 8.17 16.33 6.46
CA ALA A 43 8.56 15.80 7.76
C ALA A 43 8.28 14.29 7.85
N LEU A 44 7.15 13.84 7.32
CA LEU A 44 6.82 12.41 7.24
C LEU A 44 7.80 11.65 6.32
N ALA A 45 8.10 12.17 5.13
CA ALA A 45 9.04 11.55 4.20
C ALA A 45 10.44 11.42 4.81
N THR A 46 10.93 12.45 5.51
CA THR A 46 12.20 12.41 6.24
C THR A 46 12.19 11.33 7.31
N TRP A 47 11.15 11.30 8.15
CA TRP A 47 10.99 10.30 9.21
C TRP A 47 10.93 8.85 8.69
N LEU A 48 10.29 8.65 7.54
CA LEU A 48 10.20 7.35 6.86
C LEU A 48 11.58 6.89 6.36
N ARG A 49 12.36 7.77 5.73
CA ARG A 49 13.71 7.46 5.23
C ARG A 49 14.68 7.08 6.33
N GLU A 50 14.62 7.76 7.47
CA GLU A 50 15.42 7.41 8.66
C GLU A 50 15.16 5.98 9.16
N ARG A 51 14.03 5.38 8.76
CA ARG A 51 13.62 4.01 9.08
C ARG A 51 13.78 3.04 7.91
N GLY A 52 14.51 3.44 6.87
CA GLY A 52 14.82 2.58 5.73
C GLY A 52 13.66 2.37 4.76
N VAL A 53 12.60 3.18 4.83
CA VAL A 53 11.52 3.12 3.83
C VAL A 53 12.03 3.65 2.49
N THR A 54 11.91 2.82 1.46
CA THR A 54 12.40 3.13 0.10
C THR A 54 11.30 3.49 -0.89
N ARG A 55 10.03 3.37 -0.48
CA ARG A 55 8.87 3.77 -1.29
C ARG A 55 7.83 4.46 -0.43
N PHE A 56 7.50 5.70 -0.79
CA PHE A 56 6.47 6.48 -0.14
C PHE A 56 5.45 6.97 -1.17
N TYR A 57 4.17 6.61 -1.00
CA TYR A 57 3.13 7.04 -1.92
C TYR A 57 2.35 8.22 -1.31
N ALA A 58 2.34 9.34 -2.02
CA ALA A 58 1.61 10.55 -1.63
C ALA A 58 0.69 10.99 -2.77
N GLN A 59 -0.47 11.57 -2.44
CA GLN A 59 -1.51 11.85 -3.42
C GLN A 59 -1.62 13.33 -3.74
N ALA A 60 -1.53 13.66 -5.03
CA ALA A 60 -1.81 15.00 -5.54
C ALA A 60 -3.31 15.30 -5.44
N THR A 61 -3.63 16.55 -5.13
CA THR A 61 -5.00 17.02 -4.92
C THR A 61 -5.28 18.25 -5.77
N GLY A 62 -6.54 18.45 -6.14
CA GLY A 62 -6.94 19.53 -7.05
C GLY A 62 -8.09 19.10 -7.94
N THR A 63 -8.77 20.08 -8.49
CA THR A 63 -9.90 19.92 -9.43
C THR A 63 -9.53 20.35 -10.84
N THR A 64 -8.54 21.23 -10.97
CA THR A 64 -7.98 21.68 -12.25
C THR A 64 -6.63 21.03 -12.54
N ILE A 65 -6.21 21.06 -13.80
CA ILE A 65 -4.88 20.58 -14.20
C ILE A 65 -3.78 21.36 -13.47
N GLU A 66 -3.94 22.68 -13.31
CA GLU A 66 -2.92 23.52 -12.69
C GLU A 66 -2.76 23.20 -11.20
N GLU A 67 -3.86 23.07 -10.46
CA GLU A 67 -3.84 22.65 -9.05
C GLU A 67 -3.18 21.27 -8.88
N LEU A 68 -3.48 20.33 -9.78
CA LEU A 68 -2.90 18.99 -9.76
C LEU A 68 -1.40 19.00 -10.10
N ARG A 69 -0.95 19.84 -11.02
CA ARG A 69 0.47 20.03 -11.33
C ARG A 69 1.22 20.59 -10.14
N ASP A 70 0.68 21.62 -9.50
CA ASP A 70 1.32 22.27 -8.37
C ASP A 70 1.50 21.31 -7.20
N THR A 71 0.45 20.57 -6.83
CA THR A 71 0.55 19.58 -5.75
C THR A 71 1.41 18.38 -6.13
N ALA A 72 1.36 17.90 -7.38
CA ALA A 72 2.24 16.84 -7.85
C ALA A 72 3.72 17.27 -7.83
N ARG A 73 4.03 18.53 -8.17
CA ARG A 73 5.39 19.07 -8.09
C ARG A 73 5.88 19.14 -6.63
N GLN A 74 5.06 19.62 -5.71
CA GLN A 74 5.39 19.61 -4.28
C GLN A 74 5.70 18.20 -3.77
N ILE A 75 4.94 17.20 -4.22
CA ILE A 75 5.19 15.80 -3.88
C ILE A 75 6.48 15.29 -4.54
N ALA A 76 6.75 15.64 -5.79
CA ALA A 76 7.98 15.24 -6.50
C ALA A 76 9.24 15.83 -5.85
N ASP A 77 9.14 17.02 -5.27
CA ASP A 77 10.22 17.72 -4.55
C ASP A 77 10.58 17.03 -3.23
N LEU A 78 9.74 16.12 -2.73
CA LEU A 78 10.03 15.34 -1.52
C LEU A 78 11.21 14.37 -1.72
N GLY A 79 11.39 13.81 -2.92
CA GLY A 79 12.47 12.87 -3.25
C GLY A 79 12.14 11.85 -4.35
N GLY A 80 13.16 11.15 -4.86
CA GLY A 80 13.01 10.15 -5.94
C GLY A 80 12.41 8.81 -5.49
N ASP A 81 12.30 8.57 -4.20
CA ASP A 81 11.63 7.45 -3.54
C ASP A 81 10.10 7.64 -3.40
N VAL A 82 9.58 8.78 -3.87
CA VAL A 82 8.15 9.11 -3.79
C VAL A 82 7.42 8.74 -5.08
N VAL A 83 6.32 8.00 -4.92
CA VAL A 83 5.38 7.68 -6.00
C VAL A 83 4.18 8.61 -5.90
N ILE A 84 3.90 9.32 -6.99
CA ILE A 84 2.82 10.32 -7.03
C ILE A 84 1.50 9.61 -7.35
N LYS A 85 0.52 9.70 -6.46
CA LYS A 85 -0.82 9.17 -6.66
C LYS A 85 -1.74 10.20 -7.28
N LEU A 86 -2.47 9.79 -8.31
CA LEU A 86 -3.48 10.60 -9.01
C LEU A 86 -4.76 9.79 -9.14
N VAL A 87 -5.92 10.45 -9.00
CA VAL A 87 -7.22 9.80 -9.21
C VAL A 87 -7.46 9.65 -10.71
N ALA A 88 -8.16 8.59 -11.15
CA ALA A 88 -8.48 8.35 -12.58
C ALA A 88 -9.51 9.34 -13.17
N THR A 89 -9.21 10.65 -13.16
CA THR A 89 -9.98 11.72 -13.83
C THR A 89 -9.23 12.22 -15.05
N ALA A 90 -9.93 12.84 -16.01
CA ALA A 90 -9.28 13.37 -17.21
C ALA A 90 -8.17 14.41 -16.90
N PRO A 91 -8.38 15.42 -16.03
CA PRO A 91 -7.30 16.34 -15.64
C PRO A 91 -6.09 15.64 -15.03
N ALA A 92 -6.34 14.68 -14.13
CA ALA A 92 -5.28 13.97 -13.43
C ALA A 92 -4.52 13.00 -14.35
N LEU A 93 -5.18 12.39 -15.33
CA LEU A 93 -4.51 11.55 -16.34
C LEU A 93 -3.63 12.38 -17.29
N THR A 94 -4.02 13.62 -17.60
CA THR A 94 -3.15 14.56 -18.32
C THR A 94 -1.89 14.86 -17.52
N VAL A 95 -2.02 15.17 -16.23
CA VAL A 95 -0.87 15.40 -15.33
C VAL A 95 -0.03 14.13 -15.16
N ALA A 96 -0.67 12.96 -15.05
CA ALA A 96 0.04 11.67 -14.99
C ALA A 96 0.92 11.44 -16.22
N ARG A 97 0.43 11.81 -17.41
CA ARG A 97 1.22 11.71 -18.64
C ARG A 97 2.43 12.63 -18.63
N GLU A 98 2.27 13.88 -18.19
CA GLU A 98 3.38 14.83 -18.07
C GLU A 98 4.44 14.36 -17.07
N LEU A 99 4.01 13.83 -15.93
CA LEU A 99 4.91 13.29 -14.90
C LEU A 99 5.69 12.08 -15.41
N THR A 100 5.02 11.15 -16.10
CA THR A 100 5.67 9.93 -16.62
C THR A 100 6.60 10.23 -17.79
N ASP A 101 6.25 11.16 -18.67
CA ASP A 101 7.14 11.67 -19.73
C ASP A 101 8.39 12.37 -19.13
N ALA A 102 8.27 12.94 -17.93
CA ALA A 102 9.37 13.50 -17.14
C ALA A 102 10.13 12.45 -16.29
N GLY A 103 9.83 11.15 -16.45
CA GLY A 103 10.50 10.06 -15.75
C GLY A 103 10.09 9.88 -14.29
N ARG A 104 8.97 10.47 -13.87
CA ARG A 104 8.41 10.28 -12.51
C ARG A 104 7.50 9.07 -12.46
N GLU A 105 7.55 8.38 -11.33
CA GLU A 105 6.69 7.22 -11.07
C GLU A 105 5.31 7.68 -10.58
N VAL A 106 4.27 7.14 -11.22
CA VAL A 106 2.88 7.50 -10.98
C VAL A 106 2.05 6.25 -10.70
N LEU A 107 1.20 6.36 -9.68
CA LEU A 107 0.15 5.41 -9.39
C LEU A 107 -1.22 6.05 -9.66
N ILE A 108 -2.07 5.37 -10.43
CA ILE A 108 -3.48 5.78 -10.57
C ILE A 108 -4.32 5.10 -9.51
N THR A 109 -4.90 5.90 -8.60
CA THR A 109 -5.65 5.43 -7.43
C THR A 109 -7.16 5.52 -7.63
N ALA A 110 -7.92 4.93 -6.70
CA ALA A 110 -9.39 4.88 -6.74
C ALA A 110 -9.93 4.25 -8.04
N VAL A 111 -9.31 3.13 -8.45
CA VAL A 111 -9.74 2.34 -9.60
C VAL A 111 -10.87 1.39 -9.19
N TYR A 112 -11.97 1.43 -9.95
CA TYR A 112 -13.18 0.61 -9.75
C TYR A 112 -13.62 -0.12 -11.03
N HIS A 113 -12.91 0.07 -12.15
CA HIS A 113 -13.22 -0.59 -13.41
C HIS A 113 -11.93 -0.79 -14.25
N PRO A 114 -11.78 -1.90 -14.99
CA PRO A 114 -10.59 -2.17 -15.81
C PRO A 114 -10.28 -1.10 -16.86
N SER A 115 -11.30 -0.40 -17.37
CA SER A 115 -11.07 0.72 -18.31
C SER A 115 -10.26 1.87 -17.70
N GLN A 116 -10.33 2.08 -16.38
CA GLN A 116 -9.50 3.09 -15.72
C GLN A 116 -8.03 2.65 -15.67
N ALA A 117 -7.76 1.34 -15.59
CA ALA A 117 -6.40 0.81 -15.71
C ALA A 117 -5.87 0.91 -17.14
N LEU A 118 -6.72 0.75 -18.16
CA LEU A 118 -6.34 1.03 -19.56
C LEU A 118 -5.96 2.50 -19.76
N LEU A 119 -6.74 3.43 -19.17
CA LEU A 119 -6.42 4.85 -19.19
C LEU A 119 -5.10 5.15 -18.46
N ALA A 120 -4.87 4.52 -17.30
CA ALA A 120 -3.61 4.63 -16.57
C ALA A 120 -2.41 4.20 -17.42
N ALA A 121 -2.51 3.05 -18.08
CA ALA A 121 -1.47 2.54 -18.98
C ALA A 121 -1.23 3.49 -20.17
N ALA A 122 -2.29 4.04 -20.77
CA ALA A 122 -2.18 5.02 -21.86
C ALA A 122 -1.52 6.34 -21.42
N ALA A 123 -1.72 6.71 -20.15
CA ALA A 123 -1.04 7.84 -19.52
C ALA A 123 0.40 7.52 -19.06
N GLY A 124 0.90 6.31 -19.29
CA GLY A 124 2.27 5.91 -18.93
C GLY A 124 2.46 5.53 -17.47
N ALA A 125 1.38 5.44 -16.67
CA ALA A 125 1.48 5.10 -15.26
C ALA A 125 1.99 3.66 -15.06
N GLN A 126 2.88 3.49 -14.09
CA GLN A 126 3.52 2.21 -13.76
C GLN A 126 2.60 1.35 -12.89
N GLU A 127 1.75 1.99 -12.08
CA GLU A 127 0.93 1.31 -11.08
C GLU A 127 -0.53 1.77 -11.10
N VAL A 128 -1.40 0.86 -10.67
CA VAL A 128 -2.82 1.15 -10.38
C VAL A 128 -3.20 0.61 -9.00
N ALA A 129 -4.06 1.34 -8.29
CA ALA A 129 -4.64 0.90 -7.03
C ALA A 129 -6.15 0.68 -7.12
N PRO A 130 -6.61 -0.56 -7.37
CA PRO A 130 -8.02 -0.91 -7.24
C PRO A 130 -8.45 -0.91 -5.77
N TYR A 131 -9.60 -0.30 -5.47
CA TYR A 131 -10.13 -0.23 -4.10
C TYR A 131 -11.09 -1.40 -3.86
N VAL A 132 -10.52 -2.55 -3.49
CA VAL A 132 -11.20 -3.85 -3.41
C VAL A 132 -12.36 -3.83 -2.41
N GLY A 133 -12.06 -3.51 -1.15
CA GLY A 133 -13.09 -3.50 -0.09
C GLY A 133 -14.16 -2.46 -0.33
N ARG A 134 -13.80 -1.26 -0.84
CA ARG A 134 -14.80 -0.24 -1.16
C ARG A 134 -15.67 -0.65 -2.35
N ALA A 135 -15.15 -1.38 -3.33
CA ALA A 135 -15.97 -1.96 -4.39
C ALA A 135 -16.98 -2.98 -3.81
N SER A 136 -16.54 -3.85 -2.90
CA SER A 136 -17.39 -4.83 -2.20
C SER A 136 -18.48 -4.18 -1.35
N GLU A 137 -18.14 -3.14 -0.59
CA GLU A 137 -19.12 -2.35 0.18
C GLU A 137 -20.20 -1.72 -0.70
N ASN A 138 -19.93 -1.52 -2.00
CA ASN A 138 -20.85 -0.95 -2.98
C ASN A 138 -21.44 -2.03 -3.92
N GLY A 139 -21.48 -3.29 -3.48
CA GLY A 139 -22.16 -4.38 -4.19
C GLY A 139 -21.44 -4.90 -5.42
N ARG A 140 -20.13 -4.64 -5.56
CA ARG A 140 -19.30 -5.13 -6.67
C ARG A 140 -18.32 -6.20 -6.17
N ASP A 141 -17.95 -7.13 -7.04
CA ASP A 141 -16.90 -8.10 -6.71
C ASP A 141 -15.52 -7.46 -6.85
N GLY A 142 -14.91 -7.10 -5.72
CA GLY A 142 -13.58 -6.51 -5.66
C GLY A 142 -12.46 -7.47 -6.08
N LEU A 143 -12.63 -8.77 -5.88
CA LEU A 143 -11.65 -9.78 -6.30
C LEU A 143 -11.69 -9.95 -7.83
N ALA A 144 -12.90 -10.03 -8.39
CA ALA A 144 -13.10 -10.07 -9.84
C ALA A 144 -12.57 -8.79 -10.52
N LEU A 145 -12.65 -7.63 -9.86
CA LEU A 145 -12.04 -6.39 -10.36
C LEU A 145 -10.52 -6.53 -10.53
N VAL A 146 -9.81 -7.02 -9.50
CA VAL A 146 -8.35 -7.24 -9.58
C VAL A 146 -8.02 -8.21 -10.72
N ALA A 147 -8.73 -9.35 -10.76
CA ALA A 147 -8.53 -10.36 -11.78
C ALA A 147 -8.77 -9.82 -13.21
N ALA A 148 -9.79 -8.98 -13.38
CA ALA A 148 -10.10 -8.37 -14.66
C ALA A 148 -9.04 -7.34 -15.08
N ILE A 149 -8.52 -6.53 -14.16
CA ILE A 149 -7.40 -5.61 -14.44
C ILE A 149 -6.16 -6.40 -14.86
N ALA A 150 -5.78 -7.42 -14.09
CA ALA A 150 -4.58 -8.24 -14.37
C ALA A 150 -4.62 -8.88 -15.77
N ARG A 151 -5.79 -9.38 -16.19
CA ARG A 151 -5.97 -9.95 -17.54
C ARG A 151 -6.00 -8.89 -18.65
N SER A 152 -6.61 -7.74 -18.39
CA SER A 152 -6.87 -6.74 -19.42
C SER A 152 -5.66 -5.83 -19.67
N VAL A 153 -4.83 -5.61 -18.64
CA VAL A 153 -3.74 -4.63 -18.65
C VAL A 153 -2.49 -5.21 -17.96
N PRO A 154 -1.88 -6.28 -18.49
CA PRO A 154 -0.75 -6.95 -17.83
C PRO A 154 0.53 -6.08 -17.74
N SER A 155 0.55 -4.94 -18.45
CA SER A 155 1.68 -4.00 -18.45
C SER A 155 1.74 -3.10 -17.20
N VAL A 156 0.64 -2.97 -16.46
CA VAL A 156 0.61 -2.15 -15.23
C VAL A 156 0.70 -3.04 -14.00
N ARG A 157 1.47 -2.59 -13.01
CA ARG A 157 1.53 -3.25 -11.71
C ARG A 157 0.27 -2.91 -10.90
N ILE A 158 -0.20 -3.88 -10.12
CA ILE A 158 -1.42 -3.73 -9.33
C ILE A 158 -1.06 -3.70 -7.84
N LEU A 159 -1.30 -2.55 -7.21
CA LEU A 159 -1.25 -2.35 -5.75
C LEU A 159 -2.67 -2.44 -5.20
N ALA A 160 -3.13 -3.64 -4.84
CA ALA A 160 -4.47 -3.81 -4.29
C ALA A 160 -4.61 -3.04 -2.97
N ALA A 161 -5.62 -2.18 -2.91
CA ALA A 161 -5.81 -1.23 -1.81
C ALA A 161 -7.21 -1.34 -1.23
N SER A 162 -7.41 -0.69 -0.09
CA SER A 162 -8.69 -0.71 0.63
C SER A 162 -9.12 -2.14 0.96
N LEU A 163 -8.20 -3.00 1.39
CA LEU A 163 -8.53 -4.32 1.92
C LEU A 163 -9.22 -4.20 3.29
N ARG A 164 -9.97 -5.23 3.70
CA ARG A 164 -10.75 -5.26 4.94
C ARG A 164 -10.42 -6.44 5.86
N SER A 165 -9.66 -7.42 5.38
CA SER A 165 -9.24 -8.57 6.18
C SER A 165 -7.94 -9.18 5.66
N ALA A 166 -7.27 -9.95 6.51
CA ALA A 166 -6.11 -10.77 6.16
C ALA A 166 -6.43 -11.75 5.00
N ASP A 167 -7.61 -12.37 4.99
CA ASP A 167 -8.03 -13.29 3.92
C ASP A 167 -8.01 -12.64 2.53
N GLN A 168 -8.41 -11.37 2.45
CA GLN A 168 -8.39 -10.65 1.18
C GLN A 168 -6.97 -10.47 0.65
N VAL A 169 -5.95 -10.44 1.51
CA VAL A 169 -4.54 -10.25 1.11
C VAL A 169 -4.07 -11.42 0.24
N ALA A 170 -4.28 -12.65 0.71
CA ALA A 170 -3.93 -13.85 -0.07
C ALA A 170 -4.81 -13.97 -1.32
N ALA A 171 -6.11 -13.66 -1.22
CA ALA A 171 -7.04 -13.76 -2.34
C ALA A 171 -6.64 -12.84 -3.50
N VAL A 172 -6.36 -11.55 -3.24
CA VAL A 172 -6.01 -10.60 -4.31
C VAL A 172 -4.67 -10.95 -4.96
N ALA A 173 -3.69 -11.43 -4.17
CA ALA A 173 -2.43 -11.91 -4.71
C ALA A 173 -2.65 -13.11 -5.65
N GLY A 174 -3.52 -14.04 -5.27
CA GLY A 174 -3.87 -15.22 -6.07
C GLY A 174 -4.54 -14.93 -7.42
N VAL A 175 -5.10 -13.72 -7.60
CA VAL A 175 -5.74 -13.31 -8.87
C VAL A 175 -4.96 -12.25 -9.65
N GLY A 176 -3.71 -11.97 -9.25
CA GLY A 176 -2.78 -11.14 -10.02
C GLY A 176 -2.47 -9.76 -9.44
N ALA A 177 -2.82 -9.48 -8.18
CA ALA A 177 -2.24 -8.33 -7.49
C ALA A 177 -0.73 -8.56 -7.30
N HIS A 178 0.08 -7.56 -7.66
CA HIS A 178 1.53 -7.61 -7.50
C HIS A 178 1.94 -7.20 -6.09
N ASP A 179 1.19 -6.24 -5.56
CA ASP A 179 1.43 -5.56 -4.30
C ASP A 179 0.11 -5.34 -3.56
N VAL A 180 0.19 -5.16 -2.25
CA VAL A 180 -0.97 -4.83 -1.40
C VAL A 180 -0.59 -3.70 -0.43
N THR A 181 -1.55 -2.83 -0.11
CA THR A 181 -1.40 -1.88 0.98
C THR A 181 -2.48 -2.07 2.04
N LEU A 182 -2.07 -2.09 3.31
CA LEU A 182 -2.85 -2.58 4.44
C LEU A 182 -2.99 -1.53 5.52
N ALA A 183 -4.20 -1.35 6.05
CA ALA A 183 -4.36 -0.60 7.30
C ALA A 183 -3.53 -1.28 8.41
N PRO A 184 -2.99 -0.52 9.39
CA PRO A 184 -2.15 -1.08 10.45
C PRO A 184 -2.80 -2.25 11.21
N SER A 185 -4.11 -2.22 11.43
CA SER A 185 -4.83 -3.33 12.06
C SER A 185 -4.76 -4.61 11.23
N ILE A 186 -5.05 -4.54 9.93
CA ILE A 186 -4.99 -5.70 9.03
C ILE A 186 -3.54 -6.20 8.88
N ALA A 187 -2.57 -5.28 8.87
CA ALA A 187 -1.16 -5.66 8.87
C ALA A 187 -0.77 -6.42 10.14
N GLY A 188 -1.31 -6.03 11.30
CA GLY A 188 -1.17 -6.76 12.57
C GLY A 188 -1.82 -8.14 12.51
N ASP A 189 -3.04 -8.23 11.97
CA ASP A 189 -3.78 -9.49 11.84
C ASP A 189 -3.02 -10.55 11.03
N LEU A 190 -2.12 -10.16 10.11
CA LEU A 190 -1.27 -11.10 9.36
C LEU A 190 -0.31 -11.91 10.24
N PHE A 191 0.01 -11.43 11.44
CA PHE A 191 0.89 -12.13 12.39
C PHE A 191 0.13 -13.05 13.34
N GLU A 192 -1.21 -12.96 13.35
CA GLU A 192 -2.08 -13.69 14.26
C GLU A 192 -2.65 -14.94 13.59
N ASP A 193 -2.37 -16.10 14.17
CA ASP A 193 -2.96 -17.38 13.76
C ASP A 193 -2.98 -18.32 14.98
N GLU A 194 -4.15 -18.85 15.31
CA GLU A 194 -4.33 -19.69 16.51
C GLU A 194 -3.53 -20.99 16.45
N LEU A 195 -3.43 -21.59 15.25
CA LEU A 195 -2.65 -22.83 15.06
C LEU A 195 -1.15 -22.54 15.17
N ARG A 196 -0.68 -21.41 14.66
CA ARG A 196 0.70 -20.94 14.84
C ARG A 196 1.02 -20.74 16.31
N LEU A 197 0.12 -20.09 17.07
CA LEU A 197 0.30 -19.84 18.50
C LEU A 197 0.38 -21.15 19.29
N ALA A 198 -0.54 -22.09 19.03
CA ALA A 198 -0.53 -23.41 19.65
C ALA A 198 0.76 -24.18 19.35
N ALA A 199 1.15 -24.25 18.07
CA ALA A 199 2.38 -24.94 17.67
C ALA A 199 3.63 -24.32 18.29
N THR A 200 3.68 -22.98 18.43
CA THR A 200 4.79 -22.29 19.07
C THR A 200 4.90 -22.68 20.55
N ALA A 201 3.77 -22.74 21.26
CA ALA A 201 3.75 -23.15 22.67
C ALA A 201 4.22 -24.61 22.83
N ASP A 202 3.76 -25.52 21.97
CA ASP A 202 4.18 -26.93 21.97
C ASP A 202 5.70 -27.05 21.75
N PHE A 203 6.28 -26.28 20.83
CA PHE A 203 7.72 -26.31 20.56
C PHE A 203 8.54 -25.83 21.76
N GLU A 204 8.15 -24.72 22.39
CA GLU A 204 8.84 -24.19 23.57
C GLU A 204 8.74 -25.14 24.77
N GLU A 205 7.59 -25.81 24.95
CA GLU A 205 7.43 -26.83 25.99
C GLU A 205 8.38 -28.01 25.78
N LEU A 206 8.52 -28.50 24.53
CA LEU A 206 9.43 -29.58 24.20
C LEU A 206 10.90 -29.20 24.47
N VAL A 207 11.32 -27.99 24.10
CA VAL A 207 12.67 -27.49 24.39
C VAL A 207 12.91 -27.39 25.89
N ALA A 208 11.96 -26.84 26.64
CA ALA A 208 12.07 -26.70 28.09
C ALA A 208 12.09 -28.06 28.80
N ALA A 209 11.34 -29.04 28.33
CA ALA A 209 11.35 -30.41 28.85
C ALA A 209 12.70 -31.10 28.61
N ALA A 210 13.28 -30.94 27.42
CA ALA A 210 14.60 -31.49 27.09
C ALA A 210 15.71 -30.88 27.97
N ALA A 211 15.67 -29.57 28.22
CA ALA A 211 16.63 -28.91 29.11
C ALA A 211 16.57 -29.44 30.54
N ARG A 212 15.37 -29.59 31.12
CA ARG A 212 15.19 -30.16 32.47
C ARG A 212 15.72 -31.58 32.60
N ALA A 213 15.53 -32.41 31.58
CA ALA A 213 16.01 -33.79 31.58
C ALA A 213 17.56 -33.88 31.54
N ALA A 214 18.22 -32.89 30.94
CA ALA A 214 19.69 -32.80 30.88
C ALA A 214 20.34 -32.30 32.18
N GLU A 215 19.58 -31.64 33.06
CA GLU A 215 20.06 -31.09 34.33
C GLU A 215 19.98 -32.06 35.52
N VAL A 216 19.32 -33.22 35.37
CA VAL A 216 19.26 -34.25 36.43
C VAL A 216 20.59 -35.03 36.44
N PRO A 217 21.43 -34.93 37.49
CA PRO A 217 22.68 -35.68 37.57
C PRO A 217 22.38 -37.18 37.71
N SER A 218 23.19 -38.01 37.05
CA SER A 218 23.15 -39.48 37.14
C SER A 218 23.30 -40.00 38.56
#